data_AF-A0AAN7H836-F1
#
_entry.id   AF-A0AAN7H836-F1
#
_cell.length_a   1.000
_cell.length_b   1.000
_cell.length_c   1.000
_cell.angle_alpha   90.00
_cell.angle_beta   90.00
_cell.angle_gamma   90.00
#
_symmetry.space_group_name_H-M   'P 1'
#
loop_
_entity.id
_entity.type
_entity.pdbx_description
1 polymer ?
#
loop_
_entity_poly.entity_id
_entity_poly.type
_entity_poly.pdbx_seq_one_letter_code
_entity_poly.pdbx_strand_id
1 'polypeptide(L)'
;MGLLLATSSVANSAPHTTRDETDKATLFVNEIVSNLTAASLETPGTCSQASSLVVNTGYAKYRGYFDATTGLNQWKGIRYSKAPTGSRRWQAPSFPNMDLSAPITDANTPGAGCPQHLPSVPGTFPIPGGDEDCLFLNVQAPAEASNLPVIVWIHGGGYGYGDASQDLSLLINENSKSFIGVSIQYRLGAFGFLSSQEVKDNGVVNAGILDQALALAWVKLHICKFGGDPTKITIAGQSAGGGSVMYHDIALNGGLGSLLFDKSIAQSPYLPFQPNFNAAMPTDKYYQFSVAAGCPASGSVLSCLKSKPSADLQTASWMVTAASTYGYWGFWPVTDGVYIKGLPSQLLNSKSVNGRAILTGYNAHEGPLFVPTDPEIVTVSDLTAWLHLEFPNLSTWQINDILGQNPNSALTDPSLPKFETDGLNTGGFNALNTGPQSNGQQQRANNIYAEATFACPAYWLAEAYSGSGPSKSSYLYQYSVPYAMHGNELTPLFGNPTAPDVTADFNRAIRKIWGNFVLSGNPSITKEVANGAASSNPAAAHPLEAWPVFSGMNSLLLNLNVTESGLNQLELRNANIWESGRGARCGFYKGLGPSIPA
;
A
#
# COMPACT_ATOMS: atom_id res chain seq x y z
N MET A 1 31.32 62.28 -9.71
CA MET A 1 30.65 61.33 -10.63
C MET A 1 31.44 60.04 -10.56
N GLY A 2 31.09 59.01 -9.79
CA GLY A 2 29.78 58.57 -9.31
C GLY A 2 29.36 57.32 -10.08
N LEU A 3 29.72 56.13 -9.56
CA LEU A 3 28.82 54.99 -9.39
C LEU A 3 29.55 53.86 -8.65
N LEU A 4 29.13 53.58 -7.41
CA LEU A 4 29.50 52.40 -6.64
C LEU A 4 28.75 51.17 -7.20
N LEU A 5 29.48 50.09 -7.45
CA LEU A 5 28.92 48.75 -7.59
C LEU A 5 28.82 48.12 -6.20
N ALA A 6 27.61 48.08 -5.65
CA ALA A 6 27.29 47.29 -4.47
C ALA A 6 27.01 45.85 -4.89
N THR A 7 27.86 44.91 -4.47
CA THR A 7 27.57 43.48 -4.49
C THR A 7 26.91 43.11 -3.17
N SER A 8 25.64 42.72 -3.21
CA SER A 8 24.92 42.18 -2.06
C SER A 8 25.40 40.75 -1.81
N SER A 9 26.02 40.51 -0.65
CA SER A 9 26.25 39.16 -0.15
C SER A 9 24.90 38.60 0.32
N VAL A 10 24.46 37.52 -0.32
CA VAL A 10 23.35 36.70 0.16
C VAL A 10 23.89 35.90 1.34
N ALA A 11 23.47 36.26 2.54
CA ALA A 11 23.73 35.47 3.73
C ALA A 11 23.00 34.13 3.59
N ASN A 12 23.78 33.05 3.48
CA ASN A 12 23.32 31.68 3.62
C ASN A 12 22.67 31.51 5.01
N SER A 13 21.35 31.40 5.06
CA SER A 13 20.65 30.92 6.24
C SER A 13 20.81 29.39 6.31
N ALA A 14 21.55 28.92 7.31
CA ALA A 14 21.58 27.51 7.66
C ALA A 14 20.17 27.01 8.04
N PRO A 15 19.82 25.75 7.75
CA PRO A 15 18.51 25.22 8.09
C PRO A 15 18.37 25.11 9.63
N HIS A 16 17.34 25.76 10.17
CA HIS A 16 16.89 25.56 11.54
C HIS A 16 16.43 24.11 11.73
N THR A 17 17.30 23.25 12.24
CA THR A 17 16.92 21.92 12.76
C THR A 17 16.80 21.98 14.28
N THR A 18 15.72 22.58 14.77
CA THR A 18 15.23 22.29 16.13
C THR A 18 14.10 21.28 15.96
N ARG A 19 14.30 20.03 16.37
CA ARG A 19 13.19 19.07 16.50
C ARG A 19 12.20 19.71 17.46
N ASP A 20 10.99 19.98 16.98
CA ASP A 20 9.92 20.46 17.85
C ASP A 20 9.48 19.27 18.74
N GLU A 21 10.02 19.22 19.96
CA GLU A 21 9.70 18.17 20.95
C GLU A 21 8.23 18.19 21.39
N THR A 22 7.44 19.17 20.92
CA THR A 22 6.00 19.27 21.20
C THR A 22 5.10 18.74 20.08
N ASP A 23 5.66 18.40 18.91
CA ASP A 23 4.89 17.82 17.80
C ASP A 23 4.28 16.47 18.19
N LYS A 24 2.95 16.34 18.04
CA LYS A 24 2.19 15.17 18.52
C LYS A 24 2.54 13.88 17.78
N ALA A 25 2.89 13.94 16.50
CA ALA A 25 3.34 12.76 15.77
C ALA A 25 4.72 12.32 16.26
N THR A 26 5.60 13.27 16.59
CA THR A 26 6.92 12.99 17.17
C THR A 26 6.80 12.31 18.53
N LEU A 27 5.92 12.82 19.40
CA LEU A 27 5.62 12.19 20.69
C LEU A 27 5.10 10.76 20.53
N PHE A 28 4.15 10.55 19.61
CA PHE A 28 3.62 9.22 19.28
C PHE A 28 4.73 8.25 18.83
N VAL A 29 5.59 8.68 17.90
CA VAL A 29 6.70 7.85 17.42
C VAL A 29 7.66 7.51 18.55
N ASN A 30 8.03 8.48 19.37
CA ASN A 30 8.93 8.27 20.50
C ASN A 30 8.33 7.27 21.52
N GLU A 31 7.03 7.36 21.79
CA GLU A 31 6.33 6.41 22.65
C GLU A 31 6.39 4.99 22.08
N ILE A 32 6.06 4.80 20.80
CA ILE A 32 6.15 3.49 20.14
C ILE A 32 7.57 2.94 20.19
N VAL A 33 8.57 3.75 19.82
CA VAL A 33 9.97 3.30 19.80
C VAL A 33 10.43 2.92 21.20
N SER A 34 10.10 3.71 22.21
CA SER A 34 10.43 3.44 23.61
C SER A 34 9.81 2.13 24.09
N ASN A 35 8.50 1.95 23.89
CA ASN A 35 7.77 0.76 24.33
C ASN A 35 8.29 -0.52 23.67
N LEU A 36 8.56 -0.48 22.35
CA LEU A 36 9.05 -1.64 21.62
C LEU A 36 10.52 -1.96 21.93
N THR A 37 11.34 -0.94 22.21
CA THR A 37 12.73 -1.13 22.63
C THR A 37 12.79 -1.73 24.03
N ALA A 38 11.91 -1.31 24.95
CA ALA A 38 11.81 -1.94 26.26
C ALA A 38 11.39 -3.42 26.16
N ALA A 39 10.38 -3.71 25.33
CA ALA A 39 9.90 -5.08 25.12
C ALA A 39 10.95 -6.00 24.46
N SER A 40 11.83 -5.48 23.60
CA SER A 40 12.86 -6.28 22.93
C SER A 40 14.04 -6.68 23.85
N LEU A 41 14.17 -6.03 25.01
CA LEU A 41 15.16 -6.37 26.04
C LEU A 41 14.69 -7.53 26.94
N GLU A 42 13.40 -7.83 26.96
CA GLU A 42 12.87 -8.98 27.69
C GLU A 42 13.23 -10.27 26.94
N THR A 43 13.74 -11.29 27.65
CA THR A 43 14.04 -12.58 27.02
C THR A 43 12.73 -13.22 26.55
N PRO A 44 12.53 -13.47 25.24
CA PRO A 44 11.27 -14.02 24.77
C PRO A 44 11.09 -15.42 25.35
N GLY A 45 10.06 -15.60 26.18
CA GLY A 45 9.55 -16.93 26.48
C GLY A 45 8.99 -17.59 25.20
N THR A 46 8.73 -18.89 25.25
CA THR A 46 8.06 -19.58 24.14
C THR A 46 6.68 -18.97 23.89
N CYS A 47 6.49 -18.36 22.72
CA CYS A 47 5.18 -17.88 22.29
C CYS A 47 4.29 -19.07 21.98
N SER A 48 3.14 -19.14 22.64
CA SER A 48 2.21 -20.25 22.51
C SER A 48 0.77 -19.79 22.68
N GLN A 49 -0.12 -20.41 21.91
CA GLN A 49 -1.55 -20.20 21.95
C GLN A 49 -2.18 -21.15 22.98
N ALA A 50 -2.90 -20.61 23.97
CA ALA A 50 -3.52 -21.42 25.03
C ALA A 50 -4.79 -22.17 24.56
N SER A 51 -4.96 -23.44 24.94
CA SER A 51 -6.12 -24.26 24.52
C SER A 51 -7.50 -23.68 24.81
N SER A 52 -7.63 -22.76 25.79
CA SER A 52 -8.88 -22.09 26.13
C SER A 52 -9.39 -21.10 25.08
N LEU A 53 -8.56 -20.74 24.09
CA LEU A 53 -8.79 -19.65 23.12
C LEU A 53 -9.03 -18.26 23.76
N VAL A 54 -8.80 -18.12 25.06
CA VAL A 54 -8.87 -16.86 25.78
C VAL A 54 -7.49 -16.22 25.81
N VAL A 55 -7.35 -15.06 25.18
CA VAL A 55 -6.10 -14.29 25.14
C VAL A 55 -6.22 -13.06 26.03
N ASN A 56 -5.27 -12.90 26.96
CA ASN A 56 -5.17 -11.72 27.81
C ASN A 56 -4.13 -10.75 27.24
N THR A 57 -4.56 -9.69 26.56
CA THR A 57 -3.66 -8.68 25.98
C THR A 57 -2.97 -7.80 27.02
N GLY A 58 -3.36 -7.90 28.30
CA GLY A 58 -2.87 -7.08 29.41
C GLY A 58 -3.80 -5.90 29.73
N TYR A 59 -4.56 -5.44 28.74
CA TYR A 59 -5.61 -4.43 28.93
C TYR A 59 -7.02 -5.00 28.82
N ALA A 60 -7.21 -6.16 28.17
CA ALA A 60 -8.48 -6.84 28.00
C ALA A 60 -8.29 -8.36 27.82
N LYS A 61 -9.38 -9.12 27.94
CA LYS A 61 -9.42 -10.56 27.66
C LYS A 61 -10.38 -10.82 26.49
N TYR A 62 -9.90 -11.55 25.48
CA TYR A 62 -10.68 -11.88 24.29
C TYR A 62 -10.83 -13.39 24.15
N ARG A 63 -12.06 -13.88 23.96
CA ARG A 63 -12.34 -15.28 23.63
C ARG A 63 -12.52 -15.43 22.12
N GLY A 64 -11.61 -16.17 21.50
CA GLY A 64 -11.74 -16.57 20.10
C GLY A 64 -12.60 -17.80 19.93
N TYR A 65 -12.65 -18.31 18.71
CA TYR A 65 -13.37 -19.53 18.36
C TYR A 65 -12.58 -20.35 17.33
N PHE A 66 -12.80 -21.67 17.30
CA PHE A 66 -12.30 -22.52 16.24
C PHE A 66 -13.31 -22.50 15.09
N ASP A 67 -12.86 -22.12 13.89
CA ASP A 67 -13.67 -22.18 12.69
C ASP A 67 -13.41 -23.49 11.96
N ALA A 68 -14.40 -24.40 11.99
CA ALA A 68 -14.31 -25.71 11.35
C ALA A 68 -14.20 -25.63 9.82
N THR A 69 -14.65 -24.54 9.19
CA THR A 69 -14.58 -24.35 7.73
C THR A 69 -13.14 -24.11 7.28
N THR A 70 -12.44 -23.23 8.00
CA THR A 70 -11.04 -22.88 7.68
C THR A 70 -10.04 -23.79 8.39
N GLY A 71 -10.47 -24.47 9.47
CA GLY A 71 -9.62 -25.28 10.33
C GLY A 71 -8.61 -24.46 11.14
N LEU A 72 -8.96 -23.21 11.47
CA LEU A 72 -8.12 -22.23 12.15
C LEU A 72 -8.84 -21.66 13.37
N ASN A 73 -8.06 -21.25 14.38
CA ASN A 73 -8.54 -20.42 15.47
C ASN A 73 -8.67 -18.96 14.99
N GLN A 74 -9.74 -18.29 15.38
CA GLN A 74 -10.03 -16.92 14.97
C GLN A 74 -10.37 -16.04 16.17
N TRP A 75 -9.88 -14.81 16.12
CA TRP A 75 -10.28 -13.71 16.99
C TRP A 75 -10.59 -12.50 16.11
N LYS A 76 -11.84 -12.07 16.12
CA LYS A 76 -12.33 -10.95 15.30
C LYS A 76 -12.69 -9.76 16.17
N GLY A 77 -12.46 -8.55 15.66
CA GLY A 77 -12.84 -7.32 16.34
C GLY A 77 -12.00 -7.01 17.58
N ILE A 78 -10.72 -7.39 17.61
CA ILE A 78 -9.82 -7.03 18.72
C ILE A 78 -9.49 -5.54 18.60
N ARG A 79 -9.83 -4.75 19.62
CA ARG A 79 -9.51 -3.32 19.68
C ARG A 79 -8.02 -3.12 19.93
N TYR A 80 -7.29 -2.51 19.00
CA TYR A 80 -5.87 -2.20 19.19
C TYR A 80 -5.59 -0.74 19.59
N SER A 81 -6.60 0.14 19.49
CA SER A 81 -6.53 1.55 19.88
C SER A 81 -7.79 2.03 20.61
N LYS A 82 -7.67 3.09 21.41
CA LYS A 82 -8.84 3.88 21.84
C LYS A 82 -9.62 4.36 20.62
N ALA A 83 -10.95 4.41 20.75
CA ALA A 83 -11.84 4.93 19.71
C ALA A 83 -11.44 6.37 19.33
N PRO A 84 -11.23 6.69 18.04
CA PRO A 84 -10.82 8.02 17.58
C PRO A 84 -11.99 9.02 17.47
N THR A 85 -12.94 8.96 18.41
CA THR A 85 -14.17 9.77 18.42
C THR A 85 -14.01 11.07 19.22
N GLY A 86 -14.90 12.04 18.96
CA GLY A 86 -15.00 13.28 19.73
C GLY A 86 -13.67 14.06 19.78
N SER A 87 -13.14 14.27 20.98
CA SER A 87 -11.86 15.00 21.16
C SER A 87 -10.64 14.28 20.57
N ARG A 88 -10.76 12.97 20.24
CA ARG A 88 -9.71 12.15 19.61
C ARG A 88 -9.72 12.18 18.09
N ARG A 89 -10.69 12.86 17.47
CA ARG A 89 -10.66 13.13 16.02
C ARG A 89 -9.37 13.86 15.66
N TRP A 90 -8.73 13.37 14.59
CA TRP A 90 -7.44 13.86 14.09
C TRP A 90 -6.33 13.92 15.15
N GLN A 91 -6.37 13.04 16.16
CA GLN A 91 -5.25 12.80 17.07
C GLN A 91 -4.53 11.50 16.67
N ALA A 92 -3.28 11.37 17.11
CA ALA A 92 -2.56 10.10 17.04
C ALA A 92 -3.36 9.01 17.79
N PRO A 93 -3.37 7.77 17.28
CA PRO A 93 -3.98 6.67 18.00
C PRO A 93 -3.18 6.36 19.27
N SER A 94 -3.80 5.68 20.23
CA SER A 94 -3.14 5.31 21.49
C SER A 94 -3.67 3.99 22.00
N PHE A 95 -2.82 3.23 22.68
CA PHE A 95 -3.20 1.92 23.24
C PHE A 95 -4.44 2.03 24.13
N PRO A 96 -5.33 1.02 24.14
CA PRO A 96 -6.50 1.01 25.00
C PRO A 96 -6.13 1.16 26.48
N ASN A 97 -7.03 1.72 27.28
CA ASN A 97 -6.84 1.77 28.73
C ASN A 97 -6.82 0.35 29.30
N MET A 98 -5.99 0.12 30.33
CA MET A 98 -6.04 -1.13 31.09
C MET A 98 -7.37 -1.23 31.85
N ASP A 99 -8.10 -2.31 31.61
CA ASP A 99 -9.24 -2.71 32.42
C ASP A 99 -9.23 -4.22 32.66
N LEU A 100 -8.45 -4.64 33.65
CA LEU A 100 -8.35 -6.05 34.05
C LEU A 100 -9.63 -6.56 34.75
N SER A 101 -10.54 -5.66 35.12
CA SER A 101 -11.81 -5.99 35.76
C SER A 101 -12.93 -6.27 34.76
N ALA A 102 -12.74 -5.85 33.49
CA ALA A 102 -13.70 -6.08 32.43
C ALA A 102 -13.98 -7.58 32.22
N PRO A 103 -15.23 -7.95 31.87
CA PRO A 103 -15.56 -9.30 31.46
C PRO A 103 -14.80 -9.70 30.19
N ILE A 104 -14.71 -11.01 29.94
CA ILE A 104 -14.12 -11.53 28.71
C ILE A 104 -15.01 -11.12 27.53
N THR A 105 -14.42 -10.48 26.53
CA THR A 105 -15.10 -10.10 25.27
C THR A 105 -15.06 -11.27 24.29
N ASP A 106 -16.20 -11.66 23.75
CA ASP A 106 -16.24 -12.65 22.67
C ASP A 106 -15.81 -12.00 21.35
N ALA A 107 -14.71 -12.49 20.79
CA ALA A 107 -14.07 -11.99 19.57
C ALA A 107 -14.50 -12.83 18.36
N ASN A 108 -15.80 -12.92 18.10
CA ASN A 108 -16.38 -13.76 17.04
C ASN A 108 -17.00 -12.97 15.87
N THR A 109 -17.14 -11.65 16.02
CA THR A 109 -17.63 -10.75 14.97
C THR A 109 -16.54 -9.76 14.56
N PRO A 110 -16.38 -9.45 13.26
CA PRO A 110 -15.53 -8.34 12.83
C PRO A 110 -15.92 -7.03 13.52
N GLY A 111 -14.93 -6.18 13.78
CA GLY A 111 -15.18 -4.81 14.23
C GLY A 111 -15.86 -3.98 13.13
N ALA A 112 -16.36 -2.81 13.49
CA ALA A 112 -16.98 -1.90 12.53
C ALA A 112 -15.95 -1.41 11.49
N GLY A 113 -16.41 -1.26 10.24
CA GLY A 113 -15.65 -0.60 9.19
C GLY A 113 -15.51 0.90 9.48
N CYS A 114 -14.39 1.49 9.08
CA CYS A 114 -14.16 2.92 9.24
C CYS A 114 -15.05 3.75 8.29
N PRO A 115 -15.27 5.05 8.58
CA PRO A 115 -16.04 5.91 7.69
C PRO A 115 -15.33 6.07 6.34
N GLN A 116 -16.05 5.85 5.24
CA GLN A 116 -15.47 5.65 3.91
C GLN A 116 -16.40 6.11 2.79
N HIS A 117 -15.85 6.28 1.59
CA HIS A 117 -16.58 6.60 0.36
C HIS A 117 -15.87 6.00 -0.86
N LEU A 118 -16.48 6.09 -2.04
CA LEU A 118 -15.84 5.69 -3.31
C LEU A 118 -14.96 6.83 -3.88
N PRO A 119 -14.06 6.54 -4.84
CA PRO A 119 -13.30 7.59 -5.53
C PRO A 119 -14.22 8.47 -6.39
N SER A 120 -13.68 9.58 -6.89
CA SER A 120 -14.40 10.48 -7.81
C SER A 120 -14.65 9.80 -9.16
N VAL A 121 -15.80 9.14 -9.31
CA VAL A 121 -16.28 8.68 -10.61
C VAL A 121 -17.77 9.01 -10.76
N PRO A 122 -18.25 9.34 -11.98
CA PRO A 122 -19.64 9.74 -12.21
C PRO A 122 -20.64 8.72 -11.65
N GLY A 123 -21.67 9.19 -10.94
CA GLY A 123 -22.74 8.35 -10.40
C GLY A 123 -22.42 7.63 -9.09
N THR A 124 -21.29 7.92 -8.43
CA THR A 124 -21.02 7.40 -7.08
C THR A 124 -21.77 8.17 -6.00
N PHE A 125 -22.22 7.42 -4.99
CA PHE A 125 -22.94 7.93 -3.83
C PHE A 125 -22.13 7.65 -2.54
N PRO A 126 -22.41 8.36 -1.43
CA PRO A 126 -21.84 8.01 -0.14
C PRO A 126 -22.09 6.54 0.20
N ILE A 127 -21.10 5.87 0.80
CA ILE A 127 -21.30 4.52 1.33
C ILE A 127 -21.88 4.67 2.74
N PRO A 128 -23.15 4.30 2.99
CA PRO A 128 -23.70 4.34 4.32
C PRO A 128 -23.06 3.24 5.19
N GLY A 129 -22.79 3.53 6.46
CA GLY A 129 -22.51 2.49 7.46
C GLY A 129 -21.05 2.33 7.93
N GLY A 130 -20.26 3.41 7.99
CA GLY A 130 -18.99 3.43 8.72
C GLY A 130 -19.13 4.03 10.13
N ASP A 131 -18.39 3.48 11.09
CA ASP A 131 -18.31 3.97 12.47
C ASP A 131 -16.93 4.60 12.73
N GLU A 132 -16.88 5.71 13.45
CA GLU A 132 -15.60 6.29 13.87
C GLU A 132 -14.89 5.39 14.90
N ASP A 133 -15.63 4.63 15.69
CA ASP A 133 -15.07 3.58 16.53
C ASP A 133 -14.76 2.33 15.70
N CYS A 134 -13.68 2.37 14.93
CA CYS A 134 -13.33 1.32 13.95
C CYS A 134 -11.91 0.75 14.09
N LEU A 135 -11.12 1.13 15.10
CA LEU A 135 -9.71 0.71 15.21
C LEU A 135 -9.57 -0.69 15.82
N PHE A 136 -9.92 -1.68 15.00
CA PHE A 136 -9.90 -3.12 15.30
C PHE A 136 -8.97 -3.89 14.37
N LEU A 137 -8.59 -5.09 14.80
CA LEU A 137 -7.89 -6.07 13.99
C LEU A 137 -8.48 -7.46 14.20
N ASN A 138 -8.20 -8.36 13.26
CA ASN A 138 -8.57 -9.78 13.32
C ASN A 138 -7.29 -10.63 13.31
N VAL A 139 -7.31 -11.77 14.00
CA VAL A 139 -6.21 -12.75 14.04
C VAL A 139 -6.74 -14.11 13.62
N GLN A 140 -6.02 -14.77 12.70
CA GLN A 140 -6.25 -16.15 12.26
C GLN A 140 -4.99 -16.97 12.54
N ALA A 141 -5.09 -17.99 13.37
CA ALA A 141 -3.94 -18.82 13.78
C ALA A 141 -4.26 -20.31 13.67
N PRO A 142 -3.25 -21.16 13.37
CA PRO A 142 -3.38 -22.60 13.55
C PRO A 142 -3.74 -22.98 14.98
N ALA A 143 -4.39 -24.13 15.16
CA ALA A 143 -4.55 -24.72 16.48
C ALA A 143 -3.18 -25.01 17.10
N GLU A 144 -3.01 -24.72 18.40
CA GLU A 144 -1.76 -24.95 19.13
C GLU A 144 -0.54 -24.22 18.54
N ALA A 145 -0.77 -23.09 17.85
CA ALA A 145 0.30 -22.28 17.27
C ALA A 145 1.38 -21.95 18.30
N SER A 146 2.65 -22.12 17.92
CA SER A 146 3.80 -21.77 18.74
C SER A 146 4.96 -21.25 17.89
N ASN A 147 5.50 -20.09 18.28
CA ASN A 147 6.59 -19.38 17.61
C ASN A 147 6.49 -19.29 16.08
N LEU A 148 5.27 -19.10 15.55
CA LEU A 148 5.05 -19.04 14.11
C LEU A 148 5.33 -17.62 13.57
N PRO A 149 5.90 -17.49 12.35
CA PRO A 149 5.91 -16.21 11.64
C PRO A 149 4.52 -15.60 11.52
N VAL A 150 4.46 -14.28 11.36
CA VAL A 150 3.21 -13.52 11.30
C VAL A 150 3.17 -12.73 10.00
N ILE A 151 2.07 -12.83 9.26
CA ILE A 151 1.74 -11.90 8.18
C ILE A 151 0.68 -10.91 8.66
N VAL A 152 0.93 -9.62 8.49
CA VAL A 152 -0.01 -8.53 8.80
C VAL A 152 -0.48 -7.90 7.50
N TRP A 153 -1.76 -8.06 7.17
CA TRP A 153 -2.41 -7.52 5.99
C TRP A 153 -2.96 -6.11 6.23
N ILE A 154 -2.53 -5.18 5.38
CA ILE A 154 -3.00 -3.80 5.30
C ILE A 154 -3.84 -3.69 4.02
N HIS A 155 -5.14 -3.42 4.17
CA HIS A 155 -6.05 -3.39 3.04
C HIS A 155 -5.80 -2.19 2.10
N GLY A 156 -6.23 -2.33 0.85
CA GLY A 156 -6.23 -1.27 -0.15
C GLY A 156 -7.47 -0.37 -0.07
N GLY A 157 -7.78 0.32 -1.18
CA GLY A 157 -8.95 1.19 -1.32
C GLY A 157 -8.63 2.69 -1.33
N GLY A 158 -7.47 3.05 -1.89
CA GLY A 158 -7.13 4.45 -2.19
C GLY A 158 -7.08 5.40 -0.99
N TYR A 159 -6.91 4.86 0.22
CA TYR A 159 -6.95 5.60 1.50
C TYR A 159 -8.34 6.16 1.88
N GLY A 160 -9.39 5.89 1.10
CA GLY A 160 -10.76 6.34 1.36
C GLY A 160 -11.80 5.23 1.49
N TYR A 161 -11.44 4.00 1.18
CA TYR A 161 -12.29 2.80 1.24
C TYR A 161 -11.51 1.58 1.73
N GLY A 162 -12.21 0.55 2.19
CA GLY A 162 -11.68 -0.77 2.52
C GLY A 162 -11.88 -1.18 3.97
N ASP A 163 -11.57 -2.44 4.26
CA ASP A 163 -11.70 -3.01 5.59
C ASP A 163 -10.78 -4.24 5.81
N ALA A 164 -10.80 -4.76 7.03
CA ALA A 164 -10.01 -5.87 7.56
C ALA A 164 -10.69 -7.23 7.35
N SER A 165 -11.70 -7.34 6.47
CA SER A 165 -12.42 -8.58 6.21
C SER A 165 -11.64 -9.60 5.39
N GLN A 166 -10.47 -9.23 4.86
CA GLN A 166 -9.62 -10.11 4.06
C GLN A 166 -9.35 -11.44 4.79
N ASP A 167 -9.84 -12.53 4.23
CA ASP A 167 -9.58 -13.87 4.74
C ASP A 167 -8.22 -14.37 4.26
N LEU A 168 -7.32 -14.69 5.19
CA LEU A 168 -5.99 -15.21 4.94
C LEU A 168 -5.94 -16.74 5.03
N SER A 169 -7.07 -17.41 5.29
CA SER A 169 -7.14 -18.84 5.55
C SER A 169 -6.60 -19.69 4.40
N LEU A 170 -6.92 -19.35 3.15
CA LEU A 170 -6.42 -20.08 1.97
C LEU A 170 -4.90 -19.99 1.84
N LEU A 171 -4.33 -18.81 2.11
CA LEU A 171 -2.89 -18.61 2.10
C LEU A 171 -2.20 -19.39 3.24
N ILE A 172 -2.77 -19.36 4.45
CA ILE A 172 -2.26 -20.11 5.61
C ILE A 172 -2.31 -21.63 5.36
N ASN A 173 -3.44 -22.13 4.85
CA ASN A 173 -3.68 -23.54 4.63
C ASN A 173 -2.79 -24.12 3.51
N GLU A 174 -2.61 -23.39 2.40
CA GLU A 174 -1.70 -23.80 1.33
C GLU A 174 -0.25 -23.94 1.83
N ASN A 175 0.12 -23.17 2.85
CA ASN A 175 1.44 -23.19 3.48
C ASN A 175 1.49 -24.04 4.75
N SER A 176 0.66 -25.09 4.79
CA SER A 176 0.68 -26.12 5.83
C SER A 176 0.50 -25.54 7.23
N LYS A 177 -0.25 -24.43 7.35
CA LYS A 177 -0.54 -23.75 8.61
C LYS A 177 0.74 -23.28 9.33
N SER A 178 1.73 -22.80 8.57
CA SER A 178 3.05 -22.46 9.11
C SER A 178 3.22 -21.00 9.54
N PHE A 179 2.16 -20.18 9.51
CA PHE A 179 2.17 -18.79 9.97
C PHE A 179 0.80 -18.32 10.45
N ILE A 180 0.79 -17.21 11.16
CA ILE A 180 -0.41 -16.51 11.66
C ILE A 180 -0.75 -15.35 10.73
N GLY A 181 -2.03 -15.17 10.44
CA GLY A 181 -2.56 -14.01 9.73
C GLY A 181 -3.15 -12.97 10.67
N VAL A 182 -2.88 -11.69 10.40
CA VAL A 182 -3.52 -10.55 11.07
C VAL A 182 -4.03 -9.60 10.00
N SER A 183 -5.28 -9.13 10.09
CA SER A 183 -5.80 -8.05 9.23
C SER A 183 -6.20 -6.85 10.08
N ILE A 184 -5.91 -5.64 9.62
CA ILE A 184 -6.08 -4.41 10.43
C ILE A 184 -7.03 -3.42 9.76
N GLN A 185 -7.85 -2.75 10.55
CA GLN A 185 -8.51 -1.49 10.16
C GLN A 185 -7.53 -0.32 10.30
N TYR A 186 -7.79 0.77 9.59
CA TYR A 186 -7.19 2.09 9.85
C TYR A 186 -8.14 3.19 9.39
N ARG A 187 -8.04 4.42 9.92
CA ARG A 187 -8.90 5.53 9.51
C ARG A 187 -8.70 5.89 8.04
N LEU A 188 -9.80 6.21 7.36
CA LEU A 188 -9.87 6.50 5.92
C LEU A 188 -10.40 7.92 5.65
N GLY A 189 -10.27 8.38 4.40
CA GLY A 189 -10.83 9.65 3.92
C GLY A 189 -10.42 10.84 4.80
N ALA A 190 -11.35 11.79 5.01
CA ALA A 190 -11.11 12.93 5.90
C ALA A 190 -10.84 12.53 7.36
N PHE A 191 -11.24 11.34 7.81
CA PHE A 191 -11.01 10.91 9.20
C PHE A 191 -9.55 10.50 9.43
N GLY A 192 -8.91 9.93 8.40
CA GLY A 192 -7.51 9.47 8.46
C GLY A 192 -6.49 10.43 7.85
N PHE A 193 -6.90 11.26 6.89
CA PHE A 193 -5.97 11.97 6.00
C PHE A 193 -6.31 13.46 5.80
N LEU A 194 -7.10 14.05 6.70
CA LEU A 194 -7.28 15.51 6.71
C LEU A 194 -5.94 16.20 7.02
N SER A 195 -5.59 17.22 6.25
CA SER A 195 -4.28 17.84 6.35
C SER A 195 -4.34 19.36 6.17
N SER A 196 -3.75 20.07 7.13
CA SER A 196 -3.47 21.51 7.08
C SER A 196 -2.49 21.85 8.20
N GLN A 197 -2.03 23.11 8.26
CA GLN A 197 -1.24 23.58 9.41
C GLN A 197 -2.04 23.47 10.73
N GLU A 198 -3.32 23.87 10.72
CA GLU A 198 -4.17 23.83 11.92
C GLU A 198 -4.37 22.40 12.44
N VAL A 199 -4.50 21.41 11.53
CA VAL A 199 -4.58 20.00 11.92
C VAL A 199 -3.30 19.54 12.59
N LYS A 200 -2.12 19.89 12.06
CA LYS A 200 -0.83 19.52 12.64
C LYS A 200 -0.63 20.15 14.03
N ASP A 201 -0.92 21.45 14.17
CA ASP A 201 -0.74 22.18 15.43
C ASP A 201 -1.63 21.62 16.56
N ASN A 202 -2.82 21.12 16.20
CA ASN A 202 -3.83 20.69 17.18
C ASN A 202 -4.03 19.17 17.20
N GLY A 203 -3.25 18.39 16.46
CA GLY A 203 -3.50 16.98 16.20
C GLY A 203 -2.37 16.33 15.43
N VAL A 204 -2.71 15.45 14.50
CA VAL A 204 -1.76 14.83 13.57
C VAL A 204 -2.36 14.80 12.18
N VAL A 205 -1.51 15.02 11.19
CA VAL A 205 -1.77 14.62 9.80
C VAL A 205 -1.39 13.13 9.65
N ASN A 206 -1.83 12.48 8.58
CA ASN A 206 -1.59 11.04 8.35
C ASN A 206 -2.06 10.12 9.50
N ALA A 207 -3.14 10.49 10.19
CA ALA A 207 -3.74 9.68 11.25
C ALA A 207 -3.95 8.20 10.84
N GLY A 208 -4.35 7.92 9.59
CA GLY A 208 -4.48 6.56 9.07
C GLY A 208 -3.16 5.77 8.99
N ILE A 209 -2.03 6.42 8.65
CA ILE A 209 -0.71 5.74 8.67
C ILE A 209 -0.26 5.49 10.11
N LEU A 210 -0.54 6.42 11.03
CA LEU A 210 -0.22 6.24 12.45
C LEU A 210 -1.08 5.14 13.09
N ASP A 211 -2.33 4.94 12.63
CA ASP A 211 -3.17 3.81 13.01
C ASP A 211 -2.53 2.48 12.65
N GLN A 212 -1.98 2.38 11.44
CA GLN A 212 -1.25 1.19 10.99
C GLN A 212 0.01 0.98 11.82
N ALA A 213 0.79 2.04 12.09
CA ALA A 213 1.98 1.95 12.94
C ALA A 213 1.67 1.46 14.36
N LEU A 214 0.57 1.94 14.97
CA LEU A 214 0.13 1.44 16.28
C LEU A 214 -0.36 -0.01 16.22
N ALA A 215 -1.06 -0.41 15.15
CA ALA A 215 -1.46 -1.79 14.96
C ALA A 215 -0.24 -2.72 14.85
N LEU A 216 0.81 -2.32 14.12
CA LEU A 216 2.07 -3.05 14.05
C LEU A 216 2.77 -3.14 15.42
N ALA A 217 2.79 -2.05 16.18
CA ALA A 217 3.29 -2.05 17.55
C ALA A 217 2.47 -2.98 18.47
N TRP A 218 1.14 -3.01 18.32
CA TRP A 218 0.26 -3.93 19.03
C TRP A 218 0.62 -5.39 18.69
N VAL A 219 0.81 -5.71 17.42
CA VAL A 219 1.20 -7.07 16.99
C VAL A 219 2.53 -7.44 17.63
N LYS A 220 3.53 -6.55 17.60
CA LYS A 220 4.82 -6.78 18.28
C LYS A 220 4.69 -7.09 19.76
N LEU A 221 3.83 -6.36 20.48
CA LEU A 221 3.67 -6.50 21.92
C LEU A 221 2.79 -7.70 22.33
N HIS A 222 1.91 -8.19 21.45
CA HIS A 222 0.84 -9.09 21.87
C HIS A 222 0.71 -10.39 21.06
N ILE A 223 1.28 -10.48 19.86
CA ILE A 223 1.09 -11.65 18.99
C ILE A 223 1.66 -12.96 19.57
N CYS A 224 2.63 -12.85 20.49
CA CYS A 224 3.18 -13.98 21.24
C CYS A 224 2.09 -14.81 21.94
N LYS A 225 1.02 -14.16 22.39
CA LYS A 225 -0.12 -14.78 23.10
C LYS A 225 -1.05 -15.57 22.18
N PHE A 226 -0.90 -15.37 20.87
CA PHE A 226 -1.60 -16.10 19.82
C PHE A 226 -0.69 -17.17 19.20
N GLY A 227 0.53 -17.36 19.73
CA GLY A 227 1.51 -18.30 19.19
C GLY A 227 2.43 -17.71 18.11
N GLY A 228 2.41 -16.40 17.88
CA GLY A 228 3.23 -15.74 16.86
C GLY A 228 4.58 -15.29 17.39
N ASP A 229 5.62 -15.41 16.59
CA ASP A 229 6.96 -14.90 16.88
C ASP A 229 7.02 -13.39 16.52
N PRO A 230 7.13 -12.49 17.52
CA PRO A 230 7.16 -11.05 17.28
C PRO A 230 8.42 -10.62 16.52
N THR A 231 9.46 -11.45 16.42
CA THR A 231 10.67 -11.13 15.63
C THR A 231 10.51 -11.45 14.14
N LYS A 232 9.49 -12.23 13.74
CA LYS A 232 9.27 -12.70 12.37
C LYS A 232 7.95 -12.18 11.78
N ILE A 233 7.80 -10.86 11.78
CA ILE A 233 6.62 -10.20 11.20
C ILE A 233 6.89 -9.81 9.74
N THR A 234 5.97 -10.16 8.86
CA THR A 234 5.92 -9.71 7.47
C THR A 234 4.70 -8.80 7.32
N ILE A 235 4.89 -7.54 6.94
CA ILE A 235 3.75 -6.68 6.56
C ILE A 235 3.43 -6.90 5.08
N ALA A 236 2.16 -6.90 4.71
CA ALA A 236 1.71 -7.10 3.35
C ALA A 236 0.54 -6.18 3.03
N GLY A 237 0.44 -5.69 1.80
CA GLY A 237 -0.71 -4.89 1.39
C GLY A 237 -0.81 -4.73 -0.12
N GLN A 238 -2.01 -4.39 -0.58
CA GLN A 238 -2.31 -4.16 -2.00
C GLN A 238 -2.84 -2.73 -2.22
N SER A 239 -2.53 -2.11 -3.37
CA SER A 239 -2.99 -0.75 -3.70
C SER A 239 -2.53 0.27 -2.65
N ALA A 240 -3.44 1.04 -2.06
CA ALA A 240 -3.17 1.91 -0.92
C ALA A 240 -2.53 1.17 0.27
N GLY A 241 -2.86 -0.11 0.48
CA GLY A 241 -2.18 -0.96 1.46
C GLY A 241 -0.73 -1.26 1.08
N GLY A 242 -0.45 -1.44 -0.22
CA GLY A 242 0.91 -1.57 -0.75
C GLY A 242 1.68 -0.25 -0.63
N GLY A 243 1.02 0.89 -0.86
CA GLY A 243 1.56 2.22 -0.60
C GLY A 243 1.85 2.45 0.89
N SER A 244 0.96 2.01 1.78
CA SER A 244 1.17 1.96 3.23
C SER A 244 2.38 1.12 3.63
N VAL A 245 2.56 -0.06 3.03
CA VAL A 245 3.78 -0.87 3.22
C VAL A 245 5.02 -0.08 2.81
N MET A 246 4.99 0.59 1.64
CA MET A 246 6.09 1.47 1.21
C MET A 246 6.34 2.61 2.20
N TYR A 247 5.31 3.24 2.76
CA TYR A 247 5.47 4.26 3.80
C TYR A 247 6.13 3.72 5.06
N HIS A 248 5.78 2.51 5.48
CA HIS A 248 6.44 1.84 6.61
C HIS A 248 7.89 1.44 6.29
N ASP A 249 8.18 1.05 5.05
CA ASP A 249 9.55 0.77 4.58
C ASP A 249 10.44 2.01 4.67
N ILE A 250 9.95 3.20 4.31
CA ILE A 250 10.76 4.44 4.35
C ILE A 250 10.58 5.25 5.64
N ALA A 251 9.72 4.82 6.56
CA ALA A 251 9.37 5.56 7.77
C ALA A 251 10.63 5.99 8.54
N LEU A 252 10.65 7.26 8.95
CA LEU A 252 11.76 7.89 9.67
C LEU A 252 13.11 7.84 8.92
N ASN A 253 13.10 7.70 7.59
CA ASN A 253 14.26 7.47 6.70
C ASN A 253 14.92 6.09 6.95
N GLY A 254 14.12 5.04 7.09
CA GLY A 254 14.62 3.69 7.40
C GLY A 254 15.20 3.56 8.82
N GLY A 255 14.88 4.51 9.71
CA GLY A 255 15.46 4.61 11.04
C GLY A 255 14.89 3.64 12.07
N LEU A 256 13.84 2.87 11.73
CA LEU A 256 13.23 1.87 12.62
C LEU A 256 13.89 0.49 12.49
N GLY A 257 14.65 0.23 11.42
CA GLY A 257 15.23 -1.09 11.18
C GLY A 257 14.16 -2.17 11.14
N SER A 258 14.26 -3.18 12.01
CA SER A 258 13.26 -4.27 12.13
C SER A 258 12.30 -4.12 13.31
N LEU A 259 12.23 -2.93 13.93
CA LEU A 259 11.48 -2.71 15.17
C LEU A 259 9.98 -3.03 15.03
N LEU A 260 9.36 -2.65 13.91
CA LEU A 260 7.95 -2.93 13.62
C LEU A 260 7.74 -4.22 12.81
N PHE A 261 8.63 -4.54 11.87
CA PHE A 261 8.51 -5.70 11.00
C PHE A 261 9.88 -6.18 10.50
N ASP A 262 9.95 -7.45 10.15
CA ASP A 262 11.14 -8.10 9.58
C ASP A 262 11.13 -8.02 8.05
N LYS A 263 9.97 -8.23 7.41
CA LYS A 263 9.86 -8.29 5.94
C LYS A 263 8.63 -7.51 5.45
N SER A 264 8.62 -7.14 4.18
CA SER A 264 7.48 -6.49 3.55
C SER A 264 7.07 -7.14 2.23
N ILE A 265 5.77 -7.10 1.94
CA ILE A 265 5.20 -7.47 0.64
C ILE A 265 4.33 -6.31 0.14
N ALA A 266 4.71 -5.70 -0.98
CA ALA A 266 3.97 -4.59 -1.56
C ALA A 266 3.38 -5.00 -2.91
N GLN A 267 2.06 -5.23 -2.98
CA GLN A 267 1.38 -5.47 -4.24
C GLN A 267 0.84 -4.16 -4.78
N SER A 268 1.25 -3.80 -5.99
CA SER A 268 0.72 -2.65 -6.72
C SER A 268 0.75 -1.39 -5.83
N PRO A 269 1.93 -1.01 -5.28
CA PRO A 269 2.01 0.06 -4.28
C PRO A 269 1.48 1.37 -4.85
N TYR A 270 0.36 1.84 -4.31
CA TYR A 270 -0.32 3.05 -4.78
C TYR A 270 0.35 4.31 -4.22
N LEU A 271 0.98 5.08 -5.10
CA LEU A 271 1.60 6.36 -4.79
C LEU A 271 0.83 7.51 -5.45
N PRO A 272 -0.15 8.11 -4.76
CA PRO A 272 -0.77 9.35 -5.24
C PRO A 272 0.22 10.52 -5.13
N PHE A 273 -0.15 11.67 -5.69
CA PHE A 273 0.63 12.89 -5.51
C PHE A 273 0.79 13.26 -4.03
N GLN A 274 2.02 13.34 -3.50
CA GLN A 274 2.25 13.56 -2.06
C GLN A 274 2.83 14.96 -1.75
N PRO A 275 1.98 15.98 -1.58
CA PRO A 275 2.45 17.30 -1.17
C PRO A 275 2.90 17.32 0.29
N ASN A 276 3.56 18.40 0.70
CA ASN A 276 3.71 18.73 2.12
C ASN A 276 2.33 18.95 2.76
N PHE A 277 2.20 18.58 4.03
CA PHE A 277 0.94 18.64 4.78
C PHE A 277 0.23 20.02 4.77
N ASN A 278 0.99 21.10 4.66
CA ASN A 278 0.51 22.49 4.64
C ASN A 278 0.61 23.15 3.26
N ALA A 279 0.82 22.38 2.19
CA ALA A 279 0.76 22.91 0.84
C ALA A 279 -0.66 23.43 0.51
N ALA A 280 -0.77 24.22 -0.56
CA ALA A 280 -2.04 24.84 -0.96
C ALA A 280 -3.15 23.81 -1.14
N MET A 281 -2.91 22.75 -1.92
CA MET A 281 -3.95 21.78 -2.26
C MET A 281 -4.54 20.99 -1.07
N PRO A 282 -3.76 20.36 -0.15
CA PRO A 282 -4.36 19.73 1.04
C PRO A 282 -5.05 20.76 1.94
N THR A 283 -4.52 21.99 2.03
CA THR A 283 -5.13 23.09 2.79
C THR A 283 -6.47 23.53 2.19
N ASP A 284 -6.59 23.59 0.86
CA ASP A 284 -7.84 23.90 0.18
C ASP A 284 -8.88 22.80 0.41
N LYS A 285 -8.46 21.52 0.35
CA LYS A 285 -9.32 20.37 0.67
C LYS A 285 -9.80 20.40 2.12
N TYR A 286 -8.96 20.84 3.07
CA TYR A 286 -9.35 21.07 4.46
C TYR A 286 -10.47 22.11 4.60
N TYR A 287 -10.36 23.25 3.92
CA TYR A 287 -11.41 24.27 3.96
C TYR A 287 -12.68 23.87 3.20
N GLN A 288 -12.56 23.17 2.06
CA GLN A 288 -13.70 22.59 1.35
C GLN A 288 -14.47 21.61 2.23
N PHE A 289 -13.75 20.74 2.96
CA PHE A 289 -14.33 19.82 3.93
C PHE A 289 -15.06 20.55 5.06
N SER A 290 -14.45 21.60 5.60
CA SER A 290 -15.08 22.45 6.62
C SER A 290 -16.39 23.04 6.13
N VAL A 291 -16.39 23.69 4.96
CA VAL A 291 -17.58 24.32 4.40
C VAL A 291 -18.66 23.28 4.10
N ALA A 292 -18.29 22.12 3.53
CA ALA A 292 -19.22 21.02 3.27
C ALA A 292 -19.84 20.44 4.56
N ALA A 293 -19.12 20.46 5.68
CA ALA A 293 -19.64 20.08 6.99
C ALA A 293 -20.47 21.20 7.68
N GLY A 294 -20.63 22.35 7.04
CA GLY A 294 -21.30 23.53 7.62
C GLY A 294 -20.49 24.18 8.74
N CYS A 295 -19.16 24.21 8.60
CA CYS A 295 -18.21 24.92 9.45
C CYS A 295 -17.60 26.12 8.71
N PRO A 296 -16.95 27.08 9.42
CA PRO A 296 -16.36 28.25 8.77
C PRO A 296 -15.12 27.90 7.94
N ALA A 297 -14.78 28.75 6.97
CA ALA A 297 -13.56 28.63 6.16
C ALA A 297 -12.34 29.35 6.78
N SER A 298 -12.46 29.89 8.00
CA SER A 298 -11.38 30.56 8.72
C SER A 298 -11.68 30.62 10.22
N GLY A 299 -10.66 30.95 11.02
CA GLY A 299 -10.81 31.05 12.48
C GLY A 299 -10.86 29.67 13.15
N SER A 300 -11.95 29.36 13.85
CA SER A 300 -12.07 28.19 14.73
C SER A 300 -12.48 26.89 14.00
N VAL A 301 -11.89 26.63 12.83
CA VAL A 301 -12.32 25.59 11.88
C VAL A 301 -12.29 24.20 12.50
N LEU A 302 -11.14 23.77 13.04
CA LEU A 302 -10.98 22.41 13.56
C LEU A 302 -11.88 22.16 14.78
N SER A 303 -12.10 23.19 15.61
CA SER A 303 -12.99 23.09 16.77
C SER A 303 -14.45 22.87 16.36
N CYS A 304 -14.90 23.54 15.28
CA CYS A 304 -16.21 23.31 14.71
C CYS A 304 -16.31 21.90 14.13
N LEU A 305 -15.31 21.46 13.37
CA LEU A 305 -15.27 20.11 12.80
C LEU A 305 -15.35 19.01 13.89
N LYS A 306 -14.66 19.21 15.03
CA LYS A 306 -14.73 18.28 16.17
C LYS A 306 -16.12 18.20 16.82
N SER A 307 -16.98 19.21 16.69
CA SER A 307 -18.33 19.20 17.27
C SER A 307 -19.40 18.61 16.35
N LYS A 308 -19.09 18.36 15.08
CA LYS A 308 -20.06 17.86 14.10
C LYS A 308 -20.45 16.39 14.34
N PRO A 309 -21.70 16.00 14.06
CA PRO A 309 -22.09 14.60 13.94
C PRO A 309 -21.22 13.84 12.92
N SER A 310 -20.98 12.55 13.16
CA SER A 310 -20.17 11.71 12.26
C SER A 310 -20.76 11.67 10.85
N ALA A 311 -22.09 11.54 10.72
CA ALA A 311 -22.77 11.49 9.42
C ALA A 311 -22.56 12.75 8.56
N ASP A 312 -22.51 13.93 9.18
CA ASP A 312 -22.24 15.19 8.48
C ASP A 312 -20.80 15.21 7.93
N LEU A 313 -19.84 14.75 8.74
CA LEU A 313 -18.44 14.62 8.33
C LEU A 313 -18.24 13.57 7.24
N GLN A 314 -18.95 12.44 7.30
CA GLN A 314 -18.93 11.42 6.23
C GLN A 314 -19.44 11.98 4.91
N THR A 315 -20.56 12.69 4.96
CA THR A 315 -21.14 13.36 3.79
C THR A 315 -20.18 14.40 3.22
N ALA A 316 -19.59 15.25 4.08
CA ALA A 316 -18.60 16.25 3.67
C ALA A 316 -17.35 15.60 3.04
N SER A 317 -16.85 14.48 3.58
CA SER A 317 -15.70 13.76 3.02
C SER A 317 -16.00 13.24 1.62
N TRP A 318 -17.20 12.69 1.41
CA TRP A 318 -17.66 12.28 0.09
C TRP A 318 -17.80 13.47 -0.87
N MET A 319 -18.43 14.58 -0.46
CA MET A 319 -18.62 15.75 -1.32
C MET A 319 -17.30 16.32 -1.84
N VAL A 320 -16.28 16.40 -0.99
CA VAL A 320 -14.94 16.88 -1.38
C VAL A 320 -14.27 15.92 -2.38
N THR A 321 -14.49 14.62 -2.21
CA THR A 321 -13.95 13.60 -3.13
C THR A 321 -14.68 13.60 -4.46
N ALA A 322 -16.01 13.60 -4.47
CA ALA A 322 -16.82 13.61 -5.68
C ALA A 322 -16.60 14.87 -6.55
N ALA A 323 -16.06 15.95 -5.97
CA ALA A 323 -15.67 17.16 -6.67
C ALA A 323 -14.21 17.15 -7.18
N SER A 324 -13.44 16.09 -6.95
CA SER A 324 -12.07 15.93 -7.45
C SER A 324 -12.02 15.39 -8.88
N THR A 325 -10.84 15.44 -9.51
CA THR A 325 -10.55 14.80 -10.81
C THR A 325 -10.97 13.33 -10.81
N TYR A 326 -11.34 12.81 -11.98
CA TYR A 326 -11.73 11.40 -12.16
C TYR A 326 -10.70 10.45 -11.53
N GLY A 327 -11.16 9.42 -10.81
CA GLY A 327 -10.31 8.43 -10.14
C GLY A 327 -9.63 8.91 -8.87
N TYR A 328 -9.66 10.22 -8.55
CA TYR A 328 -9.01 10.75 -7.36
C TYR A 328 -9.83 10.56 -6.09
N TRP A 329 -9.08 10.50 -5.00
CA TRP A 329 -9.57 10.61 -3.64
C TRP A 329 -9.47 12.07 -3.18
N GLY A 330 -10.30 12.51 -2.24
CA GLY A 330 -10.20 13.87 -1.68
C GLY A 330 -9.12 14.03 -0.62
N PHE A 331 -8.70 12.93 0.01
CA PHE A 331 -7.76 12.90 1.14
C PHE A 331 -6.87 11.68 1.03
N TRP A 332 -5.56 11.84 1.26
CA TRP A 332 -4.54 10.82 1.11
C TRP A 332 -3.27 11.21 1.90
N PRO A 333 -2.25 10.34 2.00
CA PRO A 333 -1.02 10.64 2.75
C PRO A 333 -0.28 11.89 2.25
N VAL A 334 0.32 12.63 3.19
CA VAL A 334 1.13 13.83 2.93
C VAL A 334 2.53 13.70 3.51
N THR A 335 3.48 14.51 3.04
CA THR A 335 4.79 14.64 3.70
C THR A 335 4.62 15.44 5.00
N ASP A 336 4.82 14.78 6.15
CA ASP A 336 4.60 15.36 7.48
C ASP A 336 5.88 15.83 8.19
N GLY A 337 7.06 15.41 7.70
CA GLY A 337 8.37 15.77 8.25
C GLY A 337 8.77 14.97 9.50
N VAL A 338 7.95 14.01 9.94
CA VAL A 338 8.13 13.21 11.15
C VAL A 338 8.19 11.73 10.82
N TYR A 339 7.05 11.15 10.43
CA TYR A 339 6.95 9.74 10.04
C TYR A 339 7.31 9.58 8.57
N ILE A 340 6.72 10.41 7.71
CA ILE A 340 7.02 10.52 6.28
C ILE A 340 7.80 11.81 6.06
N LYS A 341 9.14 11.70 6.05
CA LYS A 341 10.07 12.84 6.11
C LYS A 341 10.32 13.53 4.76
N GLY A 342 9.87 12.94 3.67
CA GLY A 342 10.08 13.44 2.32
C GLY A 342 9.29 12.63 1.30
N LEU A 343 9.48 12.96 0.03
CA LEU A 343 8.84 12.25 -1.08
C LEU A 343 9.38 10.81 -1.17
N PRO A 344 8.52 9.79 -1.25
CA PRO A 344 8.91 8.41 -1.51
C PRO A 344 9.93 8.25 -2.62
N SER A 345 9.75 8.92 -3.76
CA SER A 345 10.72 8.87 -4.88
C SER A 345 12.14 9.32 -4.50
N GLN A 346 12.27 10.24 -3.55
CA GLN A 346 13.57 10.70 -3.02
C GLN A 346 14.08 9.79 -1.90
N LEU A 347 13.20 9.37 -0.99
CA LEU A 347 13.57 8.53 0.15
C LEU A 347 14.03 7.14 -0.29
N LEU A 348 13.38 6.55 -1.30
CA LEU A 348 13.79 5.27 -1.86
C LEU A 348 15.18 5.34 -2.53
N ASN A 349 15.56 6.50 -3.08
CA ASN A 349 16.90 6.70 -3.66
C ASN A 349 18.01 6.70 -2.61
N SER A 350 17.68 7.08 -1.38
CA SER A 350 18.63 7.02 -0.26
C SER A 350 18.96 5.59 0.17
N LYS A 351 18.20 4.59 -0.34
CA LYS A 351 18.33 3.17 0.00
C LYS A 351 18.20 2.86 1.50
N SER A 352 17.67 3.82 2.27
CA SER A 352 17.51 3.71 3.71
C SER A 352 16.09 3.23 4.00
N VAL A 353 15.96 1.91 4.15
CA VAL A 353 14.68 1.21 4.35
C VAL A 353 14.68 0.36 5.61
N ASN A 354 13.53 0.34 6.30
CA ASN A 354 13.18 -0.59 7.37
C ASN A 354 13.01 -2.00 6.81
N GLY A 355 12.99 -3.04 7.65
CA GLY A 355 12.82 -4.45 7.23
C GLY A 355 14.03 -5.02 6.47
N ARG A 356 14.27 -6.34 6.53
CA ARG A 356 15.44 -6.98 5.89
C ARG A 356 15.19 -7.45 4.45
N ALA A 357 13.95 -7.68 4.05
CA ALA A 357 13.64 -8.17 2.72
C ALA A 357 12.28 -7.67 2.23
N ILE A 358 12.16 -7.50 0.91
CA ILE A 358 10.90 -7.15 0.26
C ILE A 358 10.56 -8.07 -0.94
N LEU A 359 9.28 -8.40 -1.06
CA LEU A 359 8.67 -8.90 -2.30
C LEU A 359 7.71 -7.82 -2.81
N THR A 360 7.93 -7.29 -4.01
CA THR A 360 7.06 -6.25 -4.58
C THR A 360 6.66 -6.60 -5.99
N GLY A 361 5.49 -6.14 -6.41
CA GLY A 361 5.03 -6.37 -7.78
C GLY A 361 3.86 -5.49 -8.15
N TYR A 362 3.37 -5.65 -9.38
CA TYR A 362 2.30 -4.85 -9.97
C TYR A 362 1.56 -5.67 -11.03
N ASN A 363 0.35 -5.24 -11.41
CA ASN A 363 -0.39 -5.82 -12.52
C ASN A 363 0.05 -5.23 -13.86
N ALA A 364 0.00 -6.00 -14.95
CA ALA A 364 0.39 -5.52 -16.27
C ALA A 364 -0.43 -4.28 -16.71
N HIS A 365 -1.72 -4.23 -16.36
CA HIS A 365 -2.68 -3.18 -16.72
C HIS A 365 -3.28 -2.48 -15.50
N GLU A 366 -2.48 -1.73 -14.76
CA GLU A 366 -2.98 -0.97 -13.59
C GLU A 366 -3.93 0.17 -13.97
N GLY A 367 -3.65 0.86 -15.08
CA GLY A 367 -4.29 2.14 -15.44
C GLY A 367 -5.80 2.14 -15.75
N PRO A 368 -6.41 1.11 -16.38
CA PRO A 368 -7.78 1.19 -16.89
C PRO A 368 -8.87 1.59 -15.89
N LEU A 369 -8.69 1.35 -14.58
CA LEU A 369 -9.67 1.75 -13.56
C LEU A 369 -9.56 3.23 -13.14
N PHE A 370 -8.49 3.92 -13.55
CA PHE A 370 -8.12 5.23 -13.03
C PHE A 370 -8.05 6.32 -14.10
N VAL A 371 -8.06 5.93 -15.37
CA VAL A 371 -8.10 6.87 -16.49
C VAL A 371 -9.54 6.94 -17.03
N PRO A 372 -10.10 8.13 -17.25
CA PRO A 372 -11.45 8.27 -17.78
C PRO A 372 -11.54 7.67 -19.19
N THR A 373 -12.69 7.06 -19.49
CA THR A 373 -13.02 6.49 -20.80
C THR A 373 -14.21 7.19 -21.47
N ASP A 374 -14.78 8.22 -20.83
CA ASP A 374 -15.88 9.01 -21.37
C ASP A 374 -15.64 10.52 -21.13
N PRO A 375 -15.29 11.29 -22.16
CA PRO A 375 -14.98 10.83 -23.52
C PRO A 375 -13.67 10.00 -23.55
N GLU A 376 -13.57 9.07 -24.50
CA GLU A 376 -12.33 8.29 -24.73
C GLU A 376 -11.19 9.18 -25.23
N ILE A 377 -9.97 8.93 -24.75
CA ILE A 377 -8.76 9.63 -25.17
C ILE A 377 -8.31 9.07 -26.53
N VAL A 378 -8.61 9.79 -27.62
CA VAL A 378 -8.38 9.31 -29.00
C VAL A 378 -7.25 10.05 -29.73
N THR A 379 -6.99 11.31 -29.42
CA THR A 379 -5.91 12.10 -30.03
C THR A 379 -4.77 12.43 -29.06
N VAL A 380 -3.61 12.85 -29.60
CA VAL A 380 -2.51 13.37 -28.78
C VAL A 380 -2.91 14.67 -28.05
N SER A 381 -3.83 15.44 -28.62
CA SER A 381 -4.38 16.64 -27.96
C SER A 381 -5.19 16.26 -26.73
N ASP A 382 -6.05 15.24 -26.83
CA ASP A 382 -6.85 14.74 -25.70
C ASP A 382 -5.94 14.20 -24.60
N LEU A 383 -4.93 13.42 -24.98
CA LEU A 383 -3.94 12.87 -24.05
C LEU A 383 -3.18 13.99 -23.33
N THR A 384 -2.69 14.99 -24.06
CA THR A 384 -1.99 16.15 -23.47
C THR A 384 -2.89 16.93 -22.52
N ALA A 385 -4.16 17.14 -22.88
CA ALA A 385 -5.13 17.82 -22.04
C ALA A 385 -5.40 17.03 -20.74
N TRP A 386 -5.55 15.71 -20.85
CA TRP A 386 -5.70 14.84 -19.68
C TRP A 386 -4.44 14.85 -18.80
N LEU A 387 -3.23 14.80 -19.37
CA LEU A 387 -1.98 14.87 -18.60
C LEU A 387 -1.84 16.18 -17.81
N HIS A 388 -2.31 17.31 -18.36
CA HIS A 388 -2.33 18.57 -17.62
C HIS A 388 -3.32 18.57 -16.46
N LEU A 389 -4.44 17.86 -16.60
CA LEU A 389 -5.44 17.70 -15.53
C LEU A 389 -4.94 16.75 -14.43
N GLU A 390 -4.35 15.63 -14.86
CA GLU A 390 -3.86 14.55 -14.01
C GLU A 390 -2.59 14.95 -13.23
N PHE A 391 -1.66 15.63 -13.90
CA PHE A 391 -0.38 16.02 -13.33
C PHE A 391 -0.17 17.54 -13.43
N PRO A 392 -0.92 18.33 -12.62
CA PRO A 392 -0.97 19.79 -12.76
C PRO A 392 0.36 20.50 -12.49
N ASN A 393 1.32 19.84 -11.85
CA ASN A 393 2.64 20.39 -11.56
C ASN A 393 3.68 20.13 -12.68
N LEU A 394 3.32 19.37 -13.71
CA LEU A 394 4.22 19.15 -14.84
C LEU A 394 4.23 20.35 -15.78
N SER A 395 5.43 20.81 -16.12
CA SER A 395 5.62 21.74 -17.22
C SER A 395 5.28 21.09 -18.56
N THR A 396 4.93 21.91 -19.56
CA THR A 396 4.71 21.45 -20.93
C THR A 396 5.91 20.68 -21.50
N TRP A 397 7.14 21.05 -21.12
CA TRP A 397 8.35 20.32 -21.53
C TRP A 397 8.40 18.92 -20.92
N GLN A 398 8.11 18.76 -19.62
CA GLN A 398 8.07 17.45 -18.97
C GLN A 398 6.96 16.56 -19.55
N ILE A 399 5.80 17.13 -19.89
CA ILE A 399 4.73 16.39 -20.58
C ILE A 399 5.22 15.90 -21.96
N ASN A 400 5.87 16.76 -22.74
CA ASN A 400 6.44 16.36 -24.03
C ASN A 400 7.49 15.25 -23.88
N ASP A 401 8.31 15.29 -22.83
CA ASP A 401 9.26 14.23 -22.53
C ASP A 401 8.57 12.91 -22.17
N ILE A 402 7.52 12.94 -21.32
CA ILE A 402 6.71 11.74 -21.01
C ILE A 402 6.14 11.13 -22.29
N LEU A 403 5.59 11.96 -23.17
CA LEU A 403 5.09 11.54 -24.47
C LEU A 403 6.22 10.95 -25.32
N GLY A 404 7.40 11.57 -25.35
CA GLY A 404 8.58 11.06 -26.06
C GLY A 404 9.05 9.69 -25.56
N GLN A 405 9.00 9.45 -24.25
CA GLN A 405 9.36 8.16 -23.63
C GLN A 405 8.31 7.07 -23.89
N ASN A 406 7.07 7.45 -24.16
CA ASN A 406 5.97 6.54 -24.47
C ASN A 406 5.56 6.69 -25.94
N PRO A 407 6.38 6.37 -26.95
CA PRO A 407 6.00 6.61 -28.35
C PRO A 407 4.81 5.73 -28.77
N ASN A 408 3.89 6.30 -29.56
CA ASN A 408 2.87 5.53 -30.27
C ASN A 408 3.29 5.41 -31.73
N SER A 409 3.77 4.24 -32.14
CA SER A 409 4.41 4.04 -33.45
C SER A 409 3.45 3.75 -34.61
N ALA A 410 2.17 3.44 -34.40
CA ALA A 410 1.28 3.14 -35.55
C ALA A 410 -0.25 3.12 -35.32
N LEU A 411 -0.79 3.21 -34.10
CA LEU A 411 -2.17 2.77 -33.86
C LEU A 411 -2.94 3.80 -33.03
N THR A 412 -3.84 4.53 -33.67
CA THR A 412 -4.78 5.47 -33.02
C THR A 412 -6.23 5.08 -33.23
N ASP A 413 -6.50 3.95 -33.88
CA ASP A 413 -7.84 3.47 -34.15
C ASP A 413 -8.35 2.64 -32.95
N PRO A 414 -9.30 3.16 -32.15
CA PRO A 414 -9.85 2.46 -31.00
C PRO A 414 -10.65 1.19 -31.38
N SER A 415 -10.98 1.00 -32.67
CA SER A 415 -11.66 -0.19 -33.19
C SER A 415 -10.76 -1.40 -33.43
N LEU A 416 -9.43 -1.22 -33.31
CA LEU A 416 -8.48 -2.32 -33.47
C LEU A 416 -8.66 -3.42 -32.41
N PRO A 417 -8.17 -4.65 -32.66
CA PRO A 417 -8.24 -5.72 -31.68
C PRO A 417 -7.58 -5.34 -30.35
N LYS A 418 -8.20 -5.74 -29.24
CA LYS A 418 -7.70 -5.54 -27.88
C LYS A 418 -7.25 -6.89 -27.34
N PHE A 419 -5.99 -6.98 -26.93
CA PHE A 419 -5.39 -8.23 -26.48
C PHE A 419 -4.16 -7.97 -25.63
N GLU A 420 -3.67 -9.04 -25.01
CA GLU A 420 -2.50 -9.04 -24.16
C GLU A 420 -1.25 -9.14 -25.00
N THR A 421 -0.30 -8.23 -24.78
CA THR A 421 0.93 -8.20 -25.58
C THR A 421 1.91 -9.26 -25.12
N ASP A 422 2.90 -9.59 -25.94
CA ASP A 422 3.96 -10.53 -25.58
C ASP A 422 4.99 -9.93 -24.59
N GLY A 423 4.77 -8.68 -24.15
CA GLY A 423 5.65 -7.91 -23.27
C GLY A 423 6.93 -7.43 -23.95
N LEU A 424 7.13 -7.72 -25.25
CA LEU A 424 8.32 -7.33 -25.99
C LEU A 424 8.02 -6.13 -26.90
N ASN A 425 9.04 -5.33 -27.18
CA ASN A 425 8.94 -4.24 -28.15
C ASN A 425 9.18 -4.74 -29.58
N THR A 426 8.52 -5.82 -29.99
CA THR A 426 8.69 -6.44 -31.30
C THR A 426 7.39 -6.42 -32.09
N GLY A 427 7.34 -5.62 -33.16
CA GLY A 427 6.14 -5.46 -34.00
C GLY A 427 5.43 -4.12 -33.79
N GLY A 428 4.25 -3.98 -34.38
CA GLY A 428 3.44 -2.75 -34.30
C GLY A 428 2.56 -2.64 -33.04
N PHE A 429 2.12 -3.77 -32.49
CA PHE A 429 1.32 -3.85 -31.26
C PHE A 429 2.22 -4.16 -30.06
N ASN A 430 2.19 -3.33 -29.02
CA ASN A 430 2.98 -3.53 -27.79
C ASN A 430 2.32 -2.81 -26.61
N ALA A 431 2.86 -2.99 -25.40
CA ALA A 431 2.31 -2.49 -24.13
C ALA A 431 1.94 -0.99 -24.11
N LEU A 432 2.62 -0.18 -24.92
CA LEU A 432 2.40 1.27 -25.00
C LEU A 432 1.16 1.65 -25.81
N ASN A 433 0.69 0.79 -26.70
CA ASN A 433 -0.36 1.11 -27.67
C ASN A 433 -1.50 0.09 -27.75
N THR A 434 -1.36 -1.09 -27.14
CA THR A 434 -2.42 -2.08 -27.03
C THR A 434 -2.45 -2.77 -25.67
N GLY A 435 -3.66 -2.99 -25.17
CA GLY A 435 -3.95 -3.82 -24.01
C GLY A 435 -5.34 -4.45 -24.15
N PRO A 436 -5.77 -5.27 -23.19
CA PRO A 436 -7.06 -5.94 -23.22
C PRO A 436 -8.26 -4.99 -23.13
N GLN A 437 -8.10 -3.81 -22.52
CA GLN A 437 -9.18 -2.85 -22.29
C GLN A 437 -9.21 -1.73 -23.34
N SER A 438 -8.05 -1.35 -23.87
CA SER A 438 -7.88 -0.14 -24.67
C SER A 438 -6.78 -0.26 -25.72
N ASN A 439 -6.85 0.62 -26.71
CA ASN A 439 -5.84 0.79 -27.75
C ASN A 439 -5.42 2.26 -27.87
N GLY A 440 -4.34 2.51 -28.61
CA GLY A 440 -3.88 3.83 -29.00
C GLY A 440 -3.64 4.79 -27.84
N GLN A 441 -4.21 5.99 -27.91
CA GLN A 441 -3.94 7.04 -26.91
C GLN A 441 -4.57 6.71 -25.55
N GLN A 442 -5.70 6.01 -25.51
CA GLN A 442 -6.28 5.52 -24.25
C GLN A 442 -5.35 4.51 -23.57
N GLN A 443 -4.79 3.55 -24.31
CA GLN A 443 -3.81 2.62 -23.74
C GLN A 443 -2.56 3.34 -23.26
N ARG A 444 -2.10 4.35 -24.01
CA ARG A 444 -0.94 5.15 -23.64
C ARG A 444 -1.19 5.95 -22.35
N ALA A 445 -2.39 6.51 -22.18
CA ALA A 445 -2.82 7.15 -20.94
C ALA A 445 -2.81 6.14 -19.77
N ASN A 446 -3.41 4.96 -19.97
CA ASN A 446 -3.42 3.87 -19.00
C ASN A 446 -2.00 3.47 -18.59
N ASN A 447 -1.08 3.33 -19.55
CA ASN A 447 0.30 2.96 -19.28
C ASN A 447 1.06 4.08 -18.54
N ILE A 448 0.89 5.34 -18.93
CA ILE A 448 1.51 6.49 -18.24
C ILE A 448 1.04 6.56 -16.79
N TYR A 449 -0.26 6.39 -16.52
CA TYR A 449 -0.80 6.35 -15.16
C TYR A 449 -0.25 5.16 -14.39
N ALA A 450 -0.30 3.96 -14.98
CA ALA A 450 0.21 2.73 -14.38
C ALA A 450 1.68 2.86 -13.94
N GLU A 451 2.51 3.45 -14.80
CA GLU A 451 3.93 3.68 -14.53
C GLU A 451 4.14 4.69 -13.41
N ALA A 452 3.51 5.86 -13.49
CA ALA A 452 3.69 6.92 -12.50
C ALA A 452 3.22 6.51 -11.10
N THR A 453 2.14 5.72 -11.02
CA THR A 453 1.37 5.55 -9.78
C THR A 453 1.53 4.17 -9.12
N PHE A 454 1.94 3.13 -9.86
CA PHE A 454 2.03 1.76 -9.33
C PHE A 454 3.31 1.02 -9.74
N ALA A 455 3.54 0.86 -11.04
CA ALA A 455 4.61 0.03 -11.55
C ALA A 455 5.98 0.61 -11.15
N CYS A 456 6.26 1.88 -11.45
CA CYS A 456 7.56 2.47 -11.11
C CYS A 456 7.81 2.58 -9.59
N PRO A 457 6.81 2.91 -8.75
CA PRO A 457 6.94 2.73 -7.30
C PRO A 457 7.39 1.33 -6.88
N ALA A 458 6.88 0.25 -7.51
CA ALA A 458 7.35 -1.11 -7.24
C ALA A 458 8.83 -1.31 -7.63
N TYR A 459 9.26 -0.79 -8.78
CA TYR A 459 10.68 -0.82 -9.21
C TYR A 459 11.58 -0.07 -8.22
N TRP A 460 11.20 1.16 -7.83
CA TRP A 460 11.99 1.97 -6.91
C TRP A 460 12.11 1.30 -5.54
N LEU A 461 11.05 0.65 -5.08
CA LEU A 461 11.04 -0.08 -3.82
C LEU A 461 11.95 -1.32 -3.86
N ALA A 462 11.91 -2.10 -4.95
CA ALA A 462 12.84 -3.21 -5.15
C ALA A 462 14.30 -2.74 -5.21
N GLU A 463 14.56 -1.62 -5.89
CA GLU A 463 15.89 -1.01 -5.99
C GLU A 463 16.38 -0.45 -4.65
N ALA A 464 15.49 0.11 -3.82
CA ALA A 464 15.81 0.68 -2.51
C ALA A 464 16.30 -0.35 -1.48
N TYR A 465 15.90 -1.62 -1.64
CA TYR A 465 16.44 -2.75 -0.88
C TYR A 465 17.70 -3.36 -1.52
N SER A 466 17.95 -3.08 -2.80
CA SER A 466 19.09 -3.62 -3.55
C SER A 466 20.38 -2.89 -3.21
N GLY A 467 21.35 -3.60 -2.61
CA GLY A 467 22.68 -3.05 -2.33
C GLY A 467 22.75 -2.11 -1.13
N SER A 468 21.69 -2.04 -0.31
CA SER A 468 21.61 -1.22 0.92
C SER A 468 22.35 -1.84 2.12
N GLY A 469 23.07 -2.93 1.88
CA GLY A 469 23.85 -3.69 2.86
C GLY A 469 23.91 -5.17 2.49
N PRO A 470 24.86 -5.94 3.05
CA PRO A 470 25.08 -7.36 2.71
C PRO A 470 23.92 -8.30 3.10
N SER A 471 22.92 -7.82 3.85
CA SER A 471 21.81 -8.62 4.37
C SER A 471 20.42 -8.26 3.81
N LYS A 472 20.32 -7.24 2.93
CA LYS A 472 19.04 -6.81 2.34
C LYS A 472 18.79 -7.57 1.04
N SER A 473 17.53 -7.95 0.80
CA SER A 473 17.13 -8.63 -0.45
C SER A 473 15.80 -8.11 -0.97
N SER A 474 15.63 -8.12 -2.29
CA SER A 474 14.37 -7.77 -2.93
C SER A 474 14.05 -8.72 -4.07
N TYR A 475 12.77 -8.83 -4.38
CA TYR A 475 12.25 -9.61 -5.50
C TYR A 475 11.13 -8.79 -6.15
N LEU A 476 11.14 -8.70 -7.47
CA LEU A 476 10.18 -7.95 -8.27
C LEU A 476 9.38 -8.91 -9.14
N TYR A 477 8.06 -8.75 -9.19
CA TYR A 477 7.20 -9.52 -10.10
C TYR A 477 6.17 -8.65 -10.83
N GLN A 478 5.67 -9.14 -11.95
CA GLN A 478 4.51 -8.61 -12.67
C GLN A 478 3.44 -9.70 -12.72
N TYR A 479 2.18 -9.34 -12.43
CA TYR A 479 1.02 -10.19 -12.69
C TYR A 479 0.48 -9.90 -14.08
N SER A 480 0.42 -10.92 -14.93
CA SER A 480 0.07 -10.81 -16.35
C SER A 480 -1.06 -11.75 -16.79
N VAL A 481 -1.70 -12.47 -15.86
CA VAL A 481 -2.86 -13.28 -16.22
C VAL A 481 -4.00 -12.35 -16.65
N PRO A 482 -4.51 -12.49 -17.89
CA PRO A 482 -5.48 -11.56 -18.42
C PRO A 482 -6.76 -11.52 -17.58
N TYR A 483 -7.35 -10.36 -17.30
CA TYR A 483 -7.02 -9.03 -17.84
C TYR A 483 -5.94 -8.25 -17.10
N ALA A 484 -5.31 -8.85 -16.07
CA ALA A 484 -4.28 -8.25 -15.24
C ALA A 484 -4.57 -6.78 -14.88
N MET A 485 -5.82 -6.50 -14.48
CA MET A 485 -6.21 -5.18 -13.99
C MET A 485 -5.85 -5.03 -12.51
N HIS A 486 -5.79 -3.79 -12.05
CA HIS A 486 -5.50 -3.47 -10.65
C HIS A 486 -6.34 -4.30 -9.66
N GLY A 487 -5.67 -5.10 -8.82
CA GLY A 487 -6.29 -5.94 -7.79
C GLY A 487 -6.64 -7.35 -8.24
N ASN A 488 -6.48 -7.71 -9.52
CA ASN A 488 -6.76 -9.06 -10.02
C ASN A 488 -5.82 -10.12 -9.41
N GLU A 489 -4.63 -9.73 -8.97
CA GLU A 489 -3.67 -10.60 -8.28
C GLU A 489 -4.14 -11.07 -6.89
N LEU A 490 -5.21 -10.46 -6.34
CA LEU A 490 -5.81 -10.90 -5.07
C LEU A 490 -6.61 -12.20 -5.21
N THR A 491 -7.23 -12.43 -6.38
CA THR A 491 -8.02 -13.65 -6.64
C THR A 491 -7.22 -14.93 -6.46
N PRO A 492 -6.03 -15.11 -7.07
CA PRO A 492 -5.24 -16.32 -6.84
C PRO A 492 -4.73 -16.47 -5.39
N LEU A 493 -4.52 -15.37 -4.67
CA LEU A 493 -4.07 -15.38 -3.28
C LEU A 493 -5.19 -15.78 -2.31
N PHE A 494 -6.32 -15.07 -2.37
CA PHE A 494 -7.37 -15.12 -1.36
C PHE A 494 -8.75 -15.49 -1.90
N GLY A 495 -8.92 -15.48 -3.22
CA GLY A 495 -10.17 -15.82 -3.87
C GLY A 495 -10.46 -17.32 -3.89
N ASN A 496 -11.70 -17.65 -4.27
CA ASN A 496 -12.15 -19.02 -4.37
C ASN A 496 -11.25 -19.79 -5.37
N PRO A 497 -10.59 -20.90 -4.95
CA PRO A 497 -9.72 -21.67 -5.83
C PRO A 497 -10.43 -22.31 -7.03
N THR A 498 -11.76 -22.29 -7.08
CA THR A 498 -12.57 -22.77 -8.21
C THR A 498 -13.06 -21.65 -9.14
N ALA A 499 -12.60 -20.41 -8.96
CA ALA A 499 -12.92 -19.32 -9.87
C ALA A 499 -12.38 -19.62 -11.29
N PRO A 500 -13.14 -19.33 -12.35
CA PRO A 500 -12.81 -19.76 -13.72
C PRO A 500 -11.55 -19.10 -14.29
N ASP A 501 -11.14 -17.95 -13.74
CA ASP A 501 -10.12 -17.09 -14.35
C ASP A 501 -8.67 -17.48 -13.99
N VAL A 502 -8.47 -18.33 -12.97
CA VAL A 502 -7.14 -18.79 -12.51
C VAL A 502 -7.17 -20.27 -12.10
N THR A 503 -6.18 -21.04 -12.54
CA THR A 503 -6.14 -22.49 -12.29
C THR A 503 -5.63 -22.82 -10.88
N ALA A 504 -5.96 -24.03 -10.40
CA ALA A 504 -5.52 -24.49 -9.07
C ALA A 504 -3.99 -24.53 -8.94
N ASP A 505 -3.28 -24.92 -10.01
CA ASP A 505 -1.81 -24.93 -10.04
C ASP A 505 -1.22 -23.51 -9.95
N PHE A 506 -1.84 -22.54 -10.60
CA PHE A 506 -1.40 -21.16 -10.56
C PHE A 506 -1.66 -20.51 -9.18
N ASN A 507 -2.86 -20.73 -8.63
CA ASN A 507 -3.22 -20.31 -7.27
C ASN A 507 -2.22 -20.87 -6.24
N ARG A 508 -1.88 -22.15 -6.38
CA ARG A 508 -0.88 -22.83 -5.56
C ARG A 508 0.50 -22.20 -5.69
N ALA A 509 0.97 -21.92 -6.90
CA ALA A 509 2.27 -21.29 -7.12
C ALA A 509 2.38 -19.92 -6.44
N ILE A 510 1.38 -19.04 -6.62
CA ILE A 510 1.40 -17.70 -6.01
C ILE A 510 1.34 -17.78 -4.48
N ARG A 511 0.48 -18.64 -3.91
CA ARG A 511 0.40 -18.82 -2.45
C ARG A 511 1.68 -19.39 -1.86
N LYS A 512 2.38 -20.28 -2.59
CA LYS A 512 3.69 -20.81 -2.17
C LYS A 512 4.80 -19.77 -2.27
N ILE A 513 4.81 -18.93 -3.30
CA ILE A 513 5.73 -17.77 -3.41
C ILE A 513 5.59 -16.87 -2.18
N TRP A 514 4.36 -16.50 -1.83
CA TRP A 514 4.06 -15.67 -0.66
C TRP A 514 4.43 -16.36 0.65
N GLY A 515 4.03 -17.62 0.82
CA GLY A 515 4.32 -18.37 2.03
C GLY A 515 5.82 -18.55 2.27
N ASN A 516 6.58 -18.94 1.25
CA ASN A 516 8.03 -19.10 1.37
C ASN A 516 8.71 -17.76 1.72
N PHE A 517 8.22 -16.65 1.18
CA PHE A 517 8.70 -15.33 1.54
C PHE A 517 8.37 -14.95 3.00
N VAL A 518 7.15 -15.21 3.49
CA VAL A 518 6.79 -14.99 4.91
C VAL A 518 7.68 -15.82 5.85
N LEU A 519 7.93 -17.09 5.49
CA LEU A 519 8.68 -18.04 6.29
C LEU A 519 10.19 -17.72 6.34
N SER A 520 10.78 -17.31 5.20
CA SER A 520 12.24 -17.22 5.05
C SER A 520 12.75 -15.88 4.53
N GLY A 521 11.93 -15.11 3.82
CA GLY A 521 12.34 -13.96 3.01
C GLY A 521 12.86 -14.33 1.62
N ASN A 522 12.70 -15.58 1.20
CA ASN A 522 13.00 -16.04 -0.16
C ASN A 522 11.71 -16.60 -0.80
N PRO A 523 11.25 -16.05 -1.94
CA PRO A 523 10.02 -16.48 -2.62
C PRO A 523 10.19 -17.70 -3.54
N SER A 524 11.39 -18.28 -3.64
CA SER A 524 11.66 -19.43 -4.51
C SER A 524 10.75 -20.60 -4.16
N ILE A 525 10.30 -21.34 -5.18
CA ILE A 525 9.39 -22.48 -5.07
C ILE A 525 9.97 -23.68 -5.82
N THR A 526 9.54 -24.90 -5.49
CA THR A 526 10.01 -26.07 -6.22
C THR A 526 9.52 -26.04 -7.67
N LYS A 527 10.26 -26.68 -8.56
CA LYS A 527 9.88 -26.83 -9.96
C LYS A 527 8.52 -27.50 -10.17
N GLU A 528 8.11 -28.44 -9.33
CA GLU A 528 6.80 -29.09 -9.43
C GLU A 528 5.66 -28.11 -9.16
N VAL A 529 5.86 -27.19 -8.22
CA VAL A 529 4.88 -26.12 -7.96
C VAL A 529 4.92 -25.09 -9.08
N ALA A 530 6.12 -24.73 -9.57
CA ALA A 530 6.27 -23.73 -10.60
C ALA A 530 5.69 -24.18 -11.95
N ASN A 531 6.02 -25.40 -12.39
CA ASN A 531 5.49 -26.00 -13.62
C ASN A 531 4.00 -26.35 -13.51
N GLY A 532 3.50 -26.65 -12.30
CA GLY A 532 2.14 -27.11 -12.07
C GLY A 532 1.95 -28.61 -12.34
N ALA A 533 1.02 -29.24 -11.63
CA ALA A 533 0.72 -30.66 -11.76
C ALA A 533 0.10 -31.00 -13.14
N ALA A 534 -0.60 -30.06 -13.76
CA ALA A 534 -1.18 -30.20 -15.09
C ALA A 534 -0.16 -30.10 -16.24
N SER A 535 1.10 -29.72 -15.95
CA SER A 535 2.16 -29.71 -16.96
C SER A 535 2.44 -31.11 -17.50
N SER A 536 2.82 -31.20 -18.77
CA SER A 536 3.29 -32.46 -19.37
C SER A 536 4.62 -32.94 -18.77
N ASN A 537 5.37 -32.05 -18.10
CA ASN A 537 6.59 -32.41 -17.38
C ASN A 537 6.77 -31.55 -16.11
N PRO A 538 6.05 -31.86 -15.01
CA PRO A 538 6.13 -31.08 -13.76
C PRO A 538 7.53 -31.09 -13.12
N ALA A 539 8.35 -32.10 -13.41
CA ALA A 539 9.69 -32.26 -12.84
C ALA A 539 10.81 -31.57 -13.65
N ALA A 540 10.47 -30.88 -14.75
CA ALA A 540 11.41 -30.10 -15.54
C ALA A 540 12.09 -29.02 -14.68
N ALA A 541 13.40 -28.83 -14.84
CA ALA A 541 14.12 -27.79 -14.13
C ALA A 541 13.47 -26.42 -14.37
N HIS A 542 13.32 -25.62 -13.31
CA HIS A 542 12.59 -24.35 -13.40
C HIS A 542 13.38 -23.22 -12.72
N PRO A 543 13.49 -22.02 -13.34
CA PRO A 543 14.30 -20.93 -12.78
C PRO A 543 13.83 -20.43 -11.39
N LEU A 544 12.59 -20.74 -10.99
CA LEU A 544 12.03 -20.36 -9.70
C LEU A 544 12.50 -21.25 -8.54
N GLU A 545 13.21 -22.36 -8.81
CA GLU A 545 13.90 -23.14 -7.77
C GLU A 545 14.97 -22.29 -7.04
N ALA A 546 15.52 -21.31 -7.75
CA ALA A 546 16.45 -20.33 -7.23
C ALA A 546 16.13 -18.96 -7.84
N TRP A 547 14.99 -18.38 -7.44
CA TRP A 547 14.61 -17.05 -7.89
C TRP A 547 15.70 -16.05 -7.48
N PRO A 548 16.38 -15.41 -8.44
CA PRO A 548 17.43 -14.44 -8.15
C PRO A 548 16.92 -13.22 -7.38
N VAL A 549 17.77 -12.72 -6.48
CA VAL A 549 17.57 -11.42 -5.83
C VAL A 549 17.67 -10.30 -6.88
N PHE A 550 16.69 -9.41 -6.87
CA PHE A 550 16.66 -8.20 -7.70
C PHE A 550 17.77 -7.23 -7.27
N SER A 551 18.20 -6.37 -8.18
CA SER A 551 19.58 -6.36 -8.68
C SER A 551 19.75 -5.21 -9.68
N GLY A 552 20.54 -4.18 -9.40
CA GLY A 552 21.02 -3.28 -10.47
C GLY A 552 21.86 -4.04 -11.51
N MET A 553 22.59 -5.08 -11.09
CA MET A 553 23.32 -6.00 -11.97
C MET A 553 22.44 -7.17 -12.45
N ASN A 554 21.46 -7.55 -11.64
CA ASN A 554 20.57 -8.68 -11.90
C ASN A 554 19.10 -8.23 -11.88
N SER A 555 18.71 -7.43 -12.88
CA SER A 555 17.39 -6.83 -12.98
C SER A 555 16.37 -7.82 -13.57
N LEU A 556 16.21 -8.97 -12.93
CA LEU A 556 15.22 -9.98 -13.34
C LEU A 556 13.94 -9.81 -12.53
N LEU A 557 12.82 -9.60 -13.23
CA LEU A 557 11.48 -9.67 -12.65
C LEU A 557 10.85 -11.03 -12.98
N LEU A 558 9.99 -11.53 -12.11
CA LEU A 558 9.15 -12.68 -12.43
C LEU A 558 7.86 -12.22 -13.12
N ASN A 559 7.63 -12.68 -14.34
CA ASN A 559 6.35 -12.57 -15.01
C ASN A 559 5.45 -13.74 -14.58
N LEU A 560 4.37 -13.45 -13.87
CA LEU A 560 3.37 -14.42 -13.45
C LEU A 560 2.26 -14.47 -14.50
N ASN A 561 2.27 -15.50 -15.35
CA ASN A 561 1.25 -15.68 -16.38
C ASN A 561 0.77 -17.14 -16.47
N VAL A 562 -0.21 -17.37 -17.33
CA VAL A 562 -0.70 -18.68 -17.73
C VAL A 562 -0.75 -18.78 -19.26
N THR A 563 -0.66 -19.99 -19.79
CA THR A 563 -0.92 -20.27 -21.22
C THR A 563 -2.41 -20.10 -21.54
N GLU A 564 -2.78 -20.06 -22.82
CA GLU A 564 -4.20 -20.11 -23.24
C GLU A 564 -4.95 -21.34 -22.71
N SER A 565 -4.23 -22.44 -22.47
CA SER A 565 -4.76 -23.67 -21.86
C SER A 565 -4.77 -23.66 -20.32
N GLY A 566 -4.40 -22.54 -19.69
CA GLY A 566 -4.40 -22.36 -18.24
C GLY A 566 -3.22 -22.99 -17.49
N LEU A 567 -2.17 -23.42 -18.19
CA LEU A 567 -0.96 -23.95 -17.57
C LEU A 567 -0.08 -22.80 -17.05
N ASN A 568 0.66 -23.04 -15.97
CA ASN A 568 1.59 -22.05 -15.43
C ASN A 568 2.62 -21.62 -16.49
N GLN A 569 2.76 -20.31 -16.66
CA GLN A 569 3.81 -19.69 -17.47
C GLN A 569 4.55 -18.67 -16.61
N LEU A 570 5.44 -19.17 -15.75
CA LEU A 570 6.18 -18.37 -14.76
C LEU A 570 7.61 -18.14 -15.24
N GLU A 571 7.91 -16.94 -15.72
CA GLU A 571 9.14 -16.69 -16.47
C GLU A 571 9.93 -15.51 -15.90
N LEU A 572 11.25 -15.66 -15.77
CA LEU A 572 12.11 -14.52 -15.45
C LEU A 572 12.33 -13.67 -16.70
N ARG A 573 12.02 -12.38 -16.59
CA ARG A 573 12.16 -11.39 -17.66
C ARG A 573 13.13 -10.29 -17.25
N ASN A 574 13.84 -9.71 -18.22
CA ASN A 574 14.70 -8.56 -17.96
C ASN A 574 13.84 -7.33 -17.73
N ALA A 575 13.85 -6.85 -16.49
CA ALA A 575 12.98 -5.80 -16.00
C ALA A 575 13.16 -4.46 -16.71
N ASN A 576 14.33 -4.21 -17.34
CA ASN A 576 14.63 -2.96 -18.04
C ASN A 576 14.01 -2.89 -19.44
N ILE A 577 13.85 -4.04 -20.12
CA ILE A 577 13.36 -4.11 -21.50
C ILE A 577 11.94 -4.67 -21.63
N TRP A 578 11.45 -5.36 -20.59
CA TRP A 578 10.09 -5.89 -20.52
C TRP A 578 9.03 -4.78 -20.61
N GLU A 579 7.84 -5.10 -21.12
CA GLU A 579 6.72 -4.17 -21.37
C GLU A 579 7.16 -2.92 -22.13
N SER A 580 7.81 -3.14 -23.28
CA SER A 580 8.36 -2.09 -24.13
C SER A 580 9.39 -1.18 -23.45
N GLY A 581 10.16 -1.67 -22.48
CA GLY A 581 11.17 -0.89 -21.77
C GLY A 581 10.68 -0.18 -20.50
N ARG A 582 9.67 -0.74 -19.82
CA ARG A 582 9.04 -0.14 -18.63
C ARG A 582 10.05 0.20 -17.54
N GLY A 583 10.98 -0.71 -17.21
CA GLY A 583 11.99 -0.44 -16.20
C GLY A 583 12.91 0.73 -16.54
N ALA A 584 13.26 0.91 -17.83
CA ALA A 584 14.03 2.07 -18.27
C ALA A 584 13.22 3.38 -18.11
N ARG A 585 11.94 3.37 -18.45
CA ARG A 585 11.04 4.52 -18.19
C ARG A 585 10.90 4.82 -16.71
N CYS A 586 10.88 3.81 -15.84
CA CYS A 586 10.86 4.04 -14.40
C CYS A 586 12.10 4.79 -13.88
N GLY A 587 13.25 4.65 -14.54
CA GLY A 587 14.41 5.51 -14.30
C GLY A 587 14.18 6.98 -14.69
N PHE A 588 13.42 7.23 -15.76
CA PHE A 588 13.01 8.57 -16.17
C PHE A 588 11.99 9.19 -15.19
N TYR A 589 10.92 8.47 -14.83
CA TYR A 589 9.93 8.94 -13.85
C TYR A 589 10.58 9.31 -12.52
N LYS A 590 11.57 8.53 -12.07
CA LYS A 590 12.36 8.81 -10.86
C LYS A 590 12.96 10.23 -10.85
N GLY A 591 13.42 10.72 -12.00
CA GLY A 591 13.97 12.08 -12.17
C GLY A 591 12.90 13.18 -12.16
N LEU A 592 11.65 12.85 -12.46
CA LEU A 592 10.54 13.78 -12.39
C LEU A 592 9.95 13.90 -10.98
N GLY A 593 10.43 13.13 -9.99
CA GLY A 593 9.83 13.01 -8.65
C GLY A 593 9.34 14.32 -8.01
N PRO A 594 10.03 15.47 -8.08
CA PRO A 594 9.49 16.72 -7.56
C PRO A 594 8.23 17.26 -8.27
N SER A 595 7.87 16.74 -9.44
CA SER A 595 6.86 17.26 -10.36
C SER A 595 5.81 16.24 -10.82
N ILE A 596 6.16 14.95 -10.92
CA ILE A 596 5.17 13.86 -11.01
C ILE A 596 4.66 13.54 -9.60
N PRO A 597 3.50 12.89 -9.45
CA PRO A 597 3.15 12.27 -8.18
C PRO A 597 4.34 11.45 -7.66
N ALA A 598 4.79 11.78 -6.46
CA ALA A 598 5.98 11.22 -5.85
C ALA A 598 5.79 11.01 -4.38
#